data_AF-A0A370HM14-F1
#
_entry.id   AF-A0A370HM14-F1
#
_cell.length_a   1.000
_cell.length_b   1.000
_cell.length_c   1.000
_cell.angle_alpha   90.00
_cell.angle_beta   90.00
_cell.angle_gamma   90.00
#
_symmetry.space_group_name_H-M   'P 1'
#
loop_
_entity.id
_entity.type
_entity.pdbx_description
1 polymer ?
#
loop_
_entity_poly.entity_id
_entity_poly.type
_entity_poly.pdbx_seq_one_letter_code
_entity_poly.pdbx_strand_id
1 'polypeptide(L)'
;MTQSSNRIFDELARLATDAAGAAQGVRREVETVVRTQIERLVKEMDIATREEVEVLRDMVVAAREENERLEARIKALEAKLEQGGSSTPAASA
;
A
#
# COMPACT_ATOMS: atom_id res chain seq x y z
N MET A 1 -7.91 69.74 10.79
CA MET A 1 -7.94 68.63 11.75
C MET A 1 -8.18 67.32 10.97
N THR A 2 -7.12 66.62 10.56
CA THR A 2 -7.19 65.33 9.80
C THR A 2 -6.22 64.28 10.36
N GLN A 3 -5.57 64.56 11.49
CA GLN A 3 -4.46 63.77 12.01
C GLN A 3 -4.88 62.51 12.80
N SER A 4 -6.13 62.45 13.29
CA SER A 4 -6.63 61.32 14.09
C SER A 4 -7.05 60.12 13.23
N SER A 5 -7.67 60.36 12.08
CA SER A 5 -8.15 59.31 11.18
C SER A 5 -6.98 58.49 10.61
N ASN A 6 -5.86 59.14 10.25
CA ASN A 6 -4.68 58.45 9.74
C ASN A 6 -4.01 57.50 10.74
N ARG A 7 -4.05 57.76 12.06
CA ARG A 7 -3.40 56.88 13.06
C ARG A 7 -4.12 55.55 13.24
N ILE A 8 -5.45 55.56 13.27
CA ILE A 8 -6.24 54.33 13.44
C ILE A 8 -6.09 53.43 12.21
N PHE A 9 -6.05 54.01 11.01
CA PHE A 9 -5.80 53.24 9.79
C PHE A 9 -4.36 52.70 9.71
N ASP A 10 -3.37 53.45 10.20
CA ASP A 10 -1.97 53.01 10.25
C ASP A 10 -1.76 51.86 11.26
N GLU A 11 -2.39 51.96 12.44
CA GLU A 11 -2.39 50.88 13.44
C GLU A 11 -3.10 49.62 12.93
N LEU A 12 -4.21 49.76 12.19
CA LEU A 12 -4.89 48.64 11.56
C LEU A 12 -4.04 48.02 10.43
N ALA A 13 -3.36 48.83 9.62
CA ALA A 13 -2.47 48.35 8.57
C ALA A 13 -1.27 47.59 9.16
N ARG A 14 -0.72 48.09 10.28
CA ARG A 14 0.35 47.42 11.01
C ARG A 14 -0.12 46.10 11.62
N LEU A 15 -1.28 46.09 12.29
CA LEU A 15 -1.89 44.88 12.82
C LEU A 15 -2.21 43.86 11.72
N ALA A 16 -2.71 44.31 10.58
CA ALA A 16 -3.00 43.45 9.43
C ALA A 16 -1.71 42.85 8.84
N THR A 17 -0.62 43.63 8.79
CA THR A 17 0.69 43.17 8.32
C THR A 17 1.29 42.14 9.29
N ASP A 18 1.23 42.42 10.60
CA ASP A 18 1.71 41.52 11.66
C ASP A 18 0.88 40.22 11.70
N ALA A 19 -0.45 40.32 11.58
CA ALA A 19 -1.35 39.17 11.50
C ALA A 19 -1.16 38.36 10.22
N ALA A 20 -0.92 39.00 9.07
CA ALA A 20 -0.60 38.32 7.83
C ALA A 20 0.73 37.55 7.94
N GLY A 21 1.74 38.12 8.58
CA GLY A 21 3.01 37.46 8.88
C GLY A 21 2.83 36.23 9.79
N ALA A 22 2.07 36.38 10.87
CA ALA A 22 1.75 35.28 11.78
C ALA A 22 0.93 34.16 11.09
N ALA A 23 -0.05 34.52 10.26
CA ALA A 23 -0.87 33.56 9.52
C ALA A 23 -0.04 32.73 8.52
N GLN A 24 0.96 33.33 7.87
CA GLN A 24 1.89 32.59 7.01
C GLN A 24 2.78 31.63 7.80
N GLY A 25 3.19 31.99 9.01
CA GLY A 25 3.91 31.11 9.94
C GLY A 25 3.07 29.91 10.37
N VAL A 26 1.86 30.17 10.87
CA VAL A 26 0.89 29.13 11.27
C VAL A 26 0.57 28.19 10.10
N ARG A 27 0.40 28.72 8.88
CA ARG A 27 0.13 27.89 7.70
C ARG A 27 1.25 26.86 7.45
N ARG A 28 2.52 27.25 7.57
CA ARG A 28 3.66 26.32 7.39
C ARG A 28 3.72 25.26 8.47
N GLU A 29 3.42 25.64 9.71
CA GLU A 29 3.37 24.70 10.83
C GLU A 29 2.23 23.70 10.67
N VAL A 30 1.03 24.17 10.30
CA VAL A 30 -0.13 23.31 10.03
C VAL A 30 0.16 22.36 8.86
N GLU A 31 0.78 22.83 7.78
CA GLU A 31 1.15 21.96 6.65
C GLU A 31 2.11 20.84 7.08
N THR A 32 3.09 21.17 7.92
CA THR A 32 4.06 20.20 8.45
C THR A 32 3.41 19.18 9.38
N VAL A 33 2.52 19.64 10.26
CA VAL A 33 1.75 18.77 11.17
C VAL A 33 0.83 17.86 10.38
N VAL A 34 0.08 18.40 9.41
CA VAL A 34 -0.83 17.62 8.56
C VAL A 34 -0.07 16.56 7.78
N ARG A 35 1.09 16.90 7.18
CA ARG A 35 1.95 15.93 6.49
C ARG A 35 2.39 14.80 7.41
N THR A 36 2.90 15.14 8.59
CA THR A 36 3.35 14.15 9.59
C THR A 36 2.20 13.25 10.03
N GLN A 37 1.00 13.81 10.23
CA GLN A 37 -0.18 13.04 10.60
C GLN A 37 -0.61 12.10 9.47
N ILE A 38 -0.57 12.53 8.20
CA ILE A 38 -0.88 11.68 7.04
C ILE A 38 0.15 10.55 6.91
N GLU A 39 1.44 10.84 7.01
CA GLU A 39 2.50 9.82 6.96
C GLU A 39 2.33 8.77 8.06
N ARG A 40 1.99 9.21 9.28
CA ARG A 40 1.66 8.31 10.39
C ARG A 40 0.42 7.47 10.10
N LEU A 41 -0.65 8.08 9.57
CA LEU A 41 -1.90 7.39 9.28
C LEU A 41 -1.71 6.36 8.16
N VAL A 42 -0.95 6.68 7.12
CA VAL A 42 -0.57 5.74 6.05
C VAL A 42 0.29 4.59 6.56
N LYS A 43 1.15 4.83 7.56
CA LYS A 43 1.96 3.78 8.20
C LYS A 43 1.14 2.91 9.17
N GLU A 44 0.15 3.48 9.83
CA GLU A 44 -0.76 2.76 10.73
C GLU A 44 -1.83 1.98 9.95
N MET A 45 -2.22 2.46 8.77
CA MET A 45 -2.99 1.67 7.82
C MET A 45 -2.07 0.58 7.27
N ASP A 46 -2.45 -0.68 7.43
CA ASP A 46 -1.74 -1.87 6.96
C ASP A 46 -1.75 -1.96 5.41
N ILE A 47 -1.17 -0.96 4.77
CA ILE A 47 -1.13 -0.79 3.32
C ILE A 47 0.08 -1.58 2.82
N ALA A 48 -0.20 -2.65 2.08
CA ALA A 48 0.84 -3.41 1.40
C ALA A 48 1.66 -2.49 0.50
N THR A 49 2.98 -2.56 0.65
CA THR A 49 3.90 -1.81 -0.22
C THR A 49 3.84 -2.37 -1.63
N ARG A 50 4.23 -1.54 -2.62
CA ARG A 50 4.22 -1.95 -4.03
C ARG A 50 5.14 -3.15 -4.24
N GLU A 51 6.28 -3.15 -3.56
CA GLU A 51 7.30 -4.20 -3.58
C GLU A 51 6.76 -5.51 -3.00
N GLU A 52 6.06 -5.48 -1.85
CA GLU A 52 5.44 -6.69 -1.28
C GLU A 52 4.38 -7.28 -2.20
N VAL A 53 3.59 -6.42 -2.87
CA VAL A 53 2.57 -6.87 -3.84
C VAL A 53 3.22 -7.49 -5.08
N GLU A 54 4.34 -6.94 -5.56
CA GLU A 54 5.10 -7.50 -6.68
C GLU A 54 5.73 -8.85 -6.31
N VAL A 55 6.38 -8.94 -5.14
CA VAL A 55 6.95 -10.21 -4.65
C VAL A 55 5.86 -11.27 -4.47
N LEU A 56 4.71 -10.91 -3.88
CA LEU A 56 3.60 -11.83 -3.71
C LEU A 56 3.04 -12.30 -5.06
N ARG A 57 2.92 -11.39 -6.04
CA ARG A 57 2.48 -11.75 -7.39
C ARG A 57 3.39 -12.80 -8.00
N ASP A 58 4.71 -12.59 -7.96
CA ASP A 58 5.69 -13.51 -8.54
C ASP A 58 5.66 -14.87 -7.82
N MET A 59 5.54 -14.86 -6.50
CA MET A 59 5.41 -16.08 -5.70
C MET A 59 4.13 -16.85 -6.05
N VAL A 60 3.00 -16.16 -6.25
CA VAL A 60 1.73 -16.79 -6.64
C VAL A 60 1.82 -17.41 -8.04
N VAL A 61 2.49 -16.74 -8.98
CA VAL A 61 2.73 -17.29 -10.33
C VAL A 61 3.56 -18.57 -10.25
N ALA A 62 4.71 -18.51 -9.57
CA ALA A 62 5.59 -19.67 -9.40
C ALA A 62 4.87 -20.85 -8.71
N ALA A 63 4.05 -20.57 -7.69
CA ALA A 63 3.27 -21.58 -7.00
C ALA A 63 2.21 -22.23 -7.91
N ARG A 64 1.60 -21.47 -8.84
CA ARG A 64 0.65 -22.05 -9.81
C ARG A 64 1.37 -22.97 -10.80
N GLU A 65 2.51 -22.55 -11.33
CA GLU A 65 3.32 -23.36 -12.25
C GLU A 65 3.78 -24.67 -11.58
N GLU A 66 4.20 -24.59 -10.31
CA GLU A 66 4.57 -25.78 -9.53
C GLU A 66 3.37 -26.71 -9.29
N ASN A 67 2.20 -26.16 -8.97
CA ASN A 67 0.98 -26.95 -8.79
C ASN A 67 0.60 -27.71 -10.07
N GLU A 68 0.63 -27.06 -11.23
CA GLU A 68 0.34 -27.72 -12.52
C GLU A 68 1.31 -28.87 -12.82
N ARG A 69 2.61 -28.64 -12.54
CA ARG A 69 3.64 -29.69 -12.68
C ARG A 69 3.40 -30.86 -11.73
N LEU A 70 3.03 -30.58 -10.49
CA LEU A 70 2.72 -31.62 -9.50
C LEU A 70 1.46 -32.39 -9.88
N GLU A 71 0.41 -31.70 -10.32
CA GLU A 71 -0.82 -32.33 -10.80
C GLU A 71 -0.56 -33.27 -11.99
N ALA A 72 0.26 -32.84 -12.95
CA ALA A 72 0.67 -33.69 -14.07
C ALA A 72 1.43 -34.94 -13.61
N ARG A 73 2.33 -34.80 -12.62
CA ARG A 73 3.04 -35.94 -12.03
C ARG A 73 2.10 -36.89 -11.29
N ILE A 74 1.15 -36.35 -10.53
CA ILE A 74 0.14 -37.15 -9.81
C ILE A 74 -0.67 -37.96 -10.83
N LYS A 75 -1.24 -37.32 -11.86
CA LYS A 75 -1.99 -38.01 -12.92
C LYS A 75 -1.19 -39.11 -13.61
N ALA A 76 0.09 -38.85 -13.91
CA ALA A 76 0.96 -39.85 -14.53
C ALA A 76 1.25 -41.04 -13.60
N LEU A 77 1.36 -40.80 -12.30
CA LEU A 77 1.55 -41.86 -11.30
C LEU A 77 0.27 -42.67 -11.10
N GLU A 78 -0.89 -42.01 -11.01
CA GLU A 78 -2.20 -42.64 -10.92
C GLU A 78 -2.45 -43.57 -12.11
N ALA A 79 -2.20 -43.10 -13.35
CA ALA A 79 -2.34 -43.92 -14.54
C ALA A 79 -1.40 -45.15 -14.54
N LYS A 80 -0.18 -45.02 -14.02
CA LYS A 80 0.75 -46.15 -13.88
C LYS A 80 0.28 -47.17 -12.85
N LEU A 81 -0.30 -46.71 -11.74
CA LEU A 81 -0.85 -47.60 -10.71
C LEU A 81 -2.07 -48.37 -11.22
N GLU A 82 -2.95 -47.72 -11.99
CA GLU A 82 -4.08 -48.38 -12.66
C GLU A 82 -3.61 -49.47 -13.63
N GLN A 83 -2.58 -49.19 -14.42
CA GLN A 83 -1.98 -50.17 -15.34
C GLN A 83 -1.33 -51.34 -14.60
N GLY A 84 -0.58 -51.07 -13.52
CA GLY A 84 0.06 -52.11 -12.69
C GLY A 84 -0.93 -52.98 -11.90
N GLY A 85 -2.10 -52.44 -11.54
CA GLY A 85 -3.19 -53.21 -10.93
C GLY A 85 -3.93 -54.12 -11.91
N SER A 86 -3.95 -53.77 -13.20
CA SER A 86 -4.56 -54.57 -14.26
C SER A 86 -3.72 -55.76 -14.74
N SER A 87 -2.43 -55.82 -14.36
CA SER A 87 -1.51 -56.91 -14.71
C SER A 87 -1.29 -57.91 -13.58
N THR A 88 -2.34 -58.29 -12.83
CA THR A 88 -2.31 -59.57 -12.10
C THR A 88 -2.66 -60.65 -13.12
N PRO A 89 -1.71 -61.55 -13.49
CA PRO A 89 -2.06 -62.67 -14.35
C PRO A 89 -2.99 -63.56 -13.54
N ALA A 90 -4.26 -63.61 -13.94
CA ALA A 90 -5.20 -64.61 -13.47
C ALA A 90 -4.53 -65.98 -13.65
N ALA A 91 -4.49 -66.72 -12.54
CA ALA A 91 -3.81 -67.99 -12.40
C ALA A 91 -3.98 -68.88 -13.64
N SER A 92 -2.85 -69.35 -14.17
CA SER A 92 -2.77 -70.59 -14.93
C SER A 92 -3.31 -71.73 -14.05
N ALA A 93 -4.55 -72.12 -14.32
CA ALA A 93 -5.22 -73.33 -13.85
C ALA A 93 -5.13 -74.43 -14.92
#